data_AF-A0A7S0MIT6-F1
#
_entry.id   AF-A0A7S0MIT6-F1
#
_cell.length_a   1.000
_cell.length_b   1.000
_cell.length_c   1.000
_cell.angle_alpha   90.00
_cell.angle_beta   90.00
_cell.angle_gamma   90.00
#
_symmetry.space_group_name_H-M   'P 1'
#
loop_
_entity.id
_entity.type
_entity.pdbx_description
1 polymer ?
#
loop_
_entity_poly.entity_id
_entity_poly.type
_entity_poly.pdbx_seq_one_letter_code
_entity_poly.pdbx_strand_id
1 'polypeptide(L)'
;PNHKFVRLMNLVKDVKEDYGLKYTYCWHALTGYWLGVDPKSPGMARFSPVIQYPCISPHFDYTPGMLHSEPTMLWNPSSFVGMGLIPPNMIKAFYNELHQSLRDAGIDGVKEDYALKYTYCW
;
A
#
# COMPACT_ATOMS: atom_id res chain seq x y z
N PRO A 1 22.48 8.33 -9.96
CA PRO A 1 21.18 9.04 -9.81
C PRO A 1 20.49 8.80 -8.45
N ASN A 2 20.32 7.54 -8.04
CA ASN A 2 19.53 7.20 -6.83
C ASN A 2 20.24 7.48 -5.48
N HIS A 3 21.53 7.80 -5.49
CA HIS A 3 22.29 8.13 -4.28
C HIS A 3 21.86 9.46 -3.62
N LYS A 4 21.12 10.33 -4.32
CA LYS A 4 20.54 11.55 -3.74
C LYS A 4 19.35 11.27 -2.82
N PHE A 5 18.65 10.15 -3.01
CA PHE A 5 17.37 9.89 -2.36
C PHE A 5 17.43 8.66 -1.46
N VAL A 6 18.43 8.62 -0.57
CA VAL A 6 18.66 7.49 0.36
C VAL A 6 17.53 7.36 1.39
N ARG A 7 16.86 8.47 1.72
CA ARG A 7 15.73 8.54 2.64
C ARG A 7 14.66 9.47 2.10
N LEU A 8 13.40 9.05 2.22
CA LEU A 8 12.24 9.83 1.77
C LEU A 8 12.23 11.24 2.38
N MET A 9 12.55 11.36 3.67
CA MET A 9 12.60 12.65 4.36
C MET A 9 13.56 13.65 3.70
N ASN A 10 14.76 13.20 3.32
CA ASN A 10 15.74 14.08 2.68
C ASN A 10 15.24 14.50 1.29
N LEU A 11 14.69 13.56 0.52
CA LEU A 11 14.07 13.86 -0.78
C LEU A 11 12.97 14.93 -0.64
N VAL A 12 12.04 14.75 0.32
CA VAL A 12 10.93 15.69 0.55
C VAL A 12 11.44 17.07 0.94
N LYS A 13 12.45 17.13 1.83
CA LYS A 13 13.09 18.38 2.22
C LYS A 13 13.72 19.08 1.01
N ASP A 14 14.59 18.39 0.29
CA ASP A 14 15.34 18.94 -0.84
C ASP A 14 14.39 19.46 -1.93
N VAL A 15 13.34 18.71 -2.30
CA VAL A 15 12.40 19.18 -3.34
C VAL A 15 11.54 20.36 -2.88
N LYS A 16 11.21 20.46 -1.58
CA LYS A 16 10.49 21.62 -1.05
C LYS A 16 11.38 22.87 -1.05
N GLU A 17 12.65 22.73 -0.68
CA GLU A 17 13.63 23.83 -0.65
C GLU A 17 14.03 24.27 -2.07
N ASP A 18 14.40 23.34 -2.94
CA ASP A 18 14.90 23.64 -4.29
C ASP A 18 13.83 24.24 -5.22
N TYR A 19 12.56 23.86 -5.02
CA TYR A 19 11.46 24.24 -5.92
C TYR A 19 10.35 25.06 -5.23
N GLY A 20 10.50 25.41 -3.95
CA GLY A 20 9.51 26.18 -3.20
C GLY A 20 8.14 25.50 -3.08
N LEU A 21 8.09 24.16 -3.08
CA LEU A 21 6.83 23.42 -3.06
C LEU A 21 6.14 23.54 -1.70
N LYS A 22 4.86 23.95 -1.73
CA LYS A 22 4.04 24.06 -0.52
C LYS A 22 3.57 22.69 0.00
N TYR A 23 3.30 21.75 -0.91
CA TYR A 23 2.72 20.46 -0.57
C TYR A 23 3.40 19.33 -1.34
N THR A 24 3.52 18.19 -0.67
CA THR A 24 4.04 16.93 -1.18
C THR A 24 3.07 15.82 -0.81
N TYR A 25 2.69 15.01 -1.79
CA TYR A 25 1.76 13.90 -1.61
C TYR A 25 2.44 12.59 -1.95
N CYS A 26 2.18 11.54 -1.19
CA CYS A 26 2.66 10.19 -1.46
C CYS A 26 1.52 9.33 -2.01
N TRP A 27 1.79 8.56 -3.06
CA TRP A 27 0.88 7.53 -3.53
C TRP A 27 1.33 6.17 -3.01
N HIS A 28 0.40 5.40 -2.47
CA HIS A 28 0.64 3.99 -2.12
C HIS A 28 -0.60 3.15 -2.43
N ALA A 29 -0.42 1.84 -2.52
CA ALA A 29 -1.48 0.88 -2.80
C ALA A 29 -1.56 -0.15 -1.67
N LEU A 30 -2.77 -0.65 -1.40
CA LEU A 30 -3.02 -1.65 -0.35
C LEU A 30 -2.19 -2.92 -0.57
N THR A 31 -2.33 -3.54 -1.74
CA THR A 31 -1.57 -4.74 -2.14
C THR A 31 -0.55 -4.43 -3.22
N GLY A 32 -0.94 -3.59 -4.19
CA GLY A 32 -0.07 -3.19 -5.30
C GLY A 32 0.45 -4.37 -6.11
N TYR A 33 1.45 -4.10 -6.93
CA TYR A 33 2.13 -5.13 -7.72
C TYR A 33 2.89 -6.15 -6.84
N TRP A 34 3.23 -5.77 -5.60
CA TRP A 34 3.99 -6.59 -4.65
C TRP A 34 3.12 -7.52 -3.78
N LEU A 35 1.81 -7.60 -4.05
CA LEU A 35 0.88 -8.55 -3.43
C LEU A 35 0.68 -8.35 -1.92
N GLY A 36 0.89 -7.13 -1.43
CA GLY A 36 0.70 -6.76 -0.03
C GLY A 36 1.90 -7.07 0.86
N VAL A 37 1.63 -7.35 2.13
CA VAL A 37 2.66 -7.40 3.18
C VAL A 37 3.23 -8.81 3.29
N ASP A 38 4.56 -8.95 3.28
CA ASP A 38 5.22 -10.24 3.54
C ASP A 38 5.06 -10.66 5.01
N PRO A 39 4.36 -11.78 5.31
CA PRO A 39 4.20 -12.26 6.69
C PRO A 39 5.48 -12.73 7.37
N LYS A 40 6.53 -13.01 6.58
CA LYS A 40 7.83 -13.46 7.10
C LYS A 40 8.74 -12.28 7.47
N SER A 41 8.36 -11.05 7.12
CA SER A 41 9.14 -9.86 7.48
C SER A 41 9.09 -9.63 9.00
N PRO A 42 10.25 -9.56 9.69
CA PRO A 42 10.29 -9.32 11.14
C PRO A 42 9.55 -8.04 11.56
N GLY A 43 9.62 -7.01 10.72
CA GLY A 43 8.94 -5.73 10.97
C GLY A 43 7.41 -5.83 10.96
N MET A 44 6.85 -6.89 10.36
CA MET A 44 5.40 -7.07 10.17
C MET A 44 4.78 -8.06 11.15
N ALA A 45 5.59 -8.84 11.87
CA ALA A 45 5.12 -9.88 12.78
C ALA A 45 4.06 -9.39 13.79
N ARG A 46 4.22 -8.15 14.31
CA ARG A 46 3.27 -7.57 15.28
C ARG A 46 1.86 -7.32 14.72
N PHE A 47 1.72 -7.22 13.41
CA PHE A 47 0.43 -6.97 12.75
C PHE A 47 -0.26 -8.26 12.32
N SER A 48 0.38 -9.42 12.51
CA SER A 48 -0.15 -10.73 12.14
C SER A 48 -0.74 -10.80 10.73
N PRO A 49 0.01 -10.38 9.69
CA PRO A 49 -0.44 -10.48 8.31
C PRO A 49 -0.79 -11.93 7.93
N VAL A 50 -1.81 -12.09 7.10
CA VAL A 50 -2.30 -13.39 6.61
C VAL A 50 -2.26 -13.43 5.10
N ILE A 51 -1.92 -14.58 4.53
CA ILE A 51 -2.07 -14.81 3.09
C ILE A 51 -3.52 -15.16 2.80
N GLN A 52 -4.15 -14.39 1.91
CA GLN A 52 -5.48 -14.63 1.39
C GLN A 52 -5.41 -14.86 -0.12
N TYR A 53 -6.15 -15.85 -0.61
CA TYR A 53 -6.16 -16.21 -2.02
C TYR A 53 -7.45 -15.72 -2.66
N PRO A 54 -7.40 -14.65 -3.49
CA PRO A 54 -8.53 -14.34 -4.35
C PRO A 54 -8.80 -15.57 -5.23
N CYS A 55 -10.05 -15.98 -5.41
CA CYS A 55 -10.52 -17.19 -6.13
C CYS A 55 -10.66 -18.51 -5.38
N ILE A 56 -10.18 -18.61 -4.13
CA ILE A 56 -10.30 -19.86 -3.34
C ILE A 56 -11.07 -19.64 -2.03
N SER A 57 -11.02 -18.42 -1.49
CA SER A 57 -11.70 -18.09 -0.25
C SER A 57 -13.15 -17.65 -0.51
N PRO A 58 -14.16 -18.27 0.15
CA PRO A 58 -15.58 -17.94 -0.06
C PRO A 58 -15.94 -16.46 0.21
N HIS A 59 -15.09 -15.76 0.98
CA HIS A 59 -15.29 -14.37 1.38
C HIS A 59 -14.21 -13.44 0.82
N PHE A 60 -13.36 -13.93 -0.07
CA PHE A 60 -12.31 -13.18 -0.71
C PHE A 60 -12.12 -13.73 -2.12
N ASP A 61 -13.09 -13.43 -2.99
CA ASP A 61 -13.13 -13.86 -4.38
C ASP A 61 -13.30 -12.66 -5.31
N TYR A 62 -12.83 -12.82 -6.54
CA TYR A 62 -13.11 -11.93 -7.64
C TYR A 62 -14.60 -11.94 -7.95
N THR A 63 -15.20 -10.75 -7.98
CA THR A 63 -16.62 -10.67 -8.32
C THR A 63 -16.83 -11.04 -9.80
N PRO A 64 -17.98 -11.62 -10.17
CA PRO A 64 -18.28 -11.92 -11.57
C PRO A 64 -18.16 -10.70 -12.49
N GLY A 65 -18.55 -9.51 -12.00
CA GLY A 65 -18.42 -8.26 -12.76
C GLY A 65 -16.96 -7.89 -13.02
N MET A 66 -16.08 -8.06 -12.03
CA MET A 66 -14.66 -7.80 -12.22
C MET A 66 -14.03 -8.77 -13.22
N LEU A 67 -14.38 -10.06 -13.15
CA LEU A 67 -13.89 -11.06 -14.12
C LEU A 67 -14.48 -10.85 -15.52
N HIS A 68 -15.69 -10.31 -15.62
CA HIS A 68 -16.28 -9.95 -16.91
C HIS A 68 -15.52 -8.79 -17.56
N SER A 69 -15.17 -7.75 -16.78
CA SER A 69 -14.43 -6.59 -17.29
C SER A 69 -12.94 -6.87 -17.49
N GLU A 70 -12.32 -7.66 -16.60
CA GLU A 70 -10.91 -8.02 -16.65
C GLU A 70 -10.73 -9.54 -16.39
N PRO A 71 -10.94 -10.38 -17.41
CA PRO A 71 -10.81 -11.83 -17.30
C PRO A 71 -9.40 -12.29 -16.94
N THR A 72 -8.37 -11.48 -17.24
CA THR A 72 -6.98 -11.85 -16.95
C THR A 72 -6.68 -11.88 -15.44
N MET A 73 -7.56 -11.31 -14.60
CA MET A 73 -7.45 -11.41 -13.14
C MET A 73 -7.43 -12.86 -12.65
N LEU A 74 -8.11 -13.80 -13.31
CA LEU A 74 -8.04 -15.22 -12.96
C LEU A 74 -6.60 -15.76 -12.99
N TRP A 75 -5.78 -15.23 -13.89
CA TRP A 75 -4.39 -15.64 -14.09
C TRP A 75 -3.40 -14.71 -13.40
N ASN A 76 -3.88 -13.76 -12.58
CA ASN A 76 -3.03 -12.86 -11.84
C ASN A 76 -2.17 -13.64 -10.83
N PRO A 77 -0.90 -13.27 -10.59
CA PRO A 77 -0.08 -13.91 -9.56
C PRO A 77 -0.78 -14.02 -8.19
N SER A 78 -1.60 -13.03 -7.82
CA SER A 78 -2.38 -13.07 -6.57
C SER A 78 -3.28 -14.30 -6.45
N SER A 79 -3.83 -14.84 -7.55
CA SER A 79 -4.63 -16.07 -7.54
C SER A 79 -3.84 -17.31 -7.12
N PHE A 80 -2.53 -17.33 -7.42
CA PHE A 80 -1.68 -18.52 -7.21
C PHE A 80 -0.81 -18.43 -5.96
N VAL A 81 -0.24 -17.25 -5.69
CA VAL A 81 0.67 -17.06 -4.54
C VAL A 81 -0.01 -16.37 -3.36
N GLY A 82 -1.23 -15.88 -3.54
CA GLY A 82 -2.00 -15.17 -2.53
C GLY A 82 -1.51 -13.74 -2.30
N MET A 83 -2.24 -13.02 -1.46
CA MET A 83 -1.92 -11.64 -1.06
C MET A 83 -1.78 -11.56 0.45
N GLY A 84 -0.75 -10.85 0.90
CA GLY A 84 -0.51 -10.58 2.32
C GLY A 84 -1.36 -9.42 2.82
N LEU A 85 -2.36 -9.72 3.63
CA LEU A 85 -3.32 -8.74 4.15
C LEU A 85 -3.20 -8.59 5.66
N ILE A 86 -3.40 -7.37 6.14
CA ILE A 86 -3.50 -7.10 7.58
C ILE A 86 -4.92 -7.44 8.06
N PRO A 87 -5.09 -8.22 9.13
CA PRO A 87 -6.40 -8.57 9.63
C PRO A 87 -7.16 -7.33 10.16
N PRO A 88 -8.51 -7.32 10.12
CA PRO A 88 -9.31 -6.14 10.46
C PRO A 88 -9.06 -5.56 11.86
N ASN A 89 -8.70 -6.40 12.83
CA ASN A 89 -8.39 -5.95 14.19
C ASN A 89 -7.06 -5.19 14.29
N MET A 90 -6.14 -5.36 13.33
CA MET A 90 -4.82 -4.72 13.32
C MET A 90 -4.68 -3.64 12.23
N ILE A 91 -5.61 -3.54 11.28
CA ILE A 91 -5.51 -2.65 10.12
C ILE A 91 -5.34 -1.18 10.51
N LYS A 92 -6.03 -0.72 11.56
CA LYS A 92 -5.90 0.64 12.07
C LYS A 92 -4.50 0.91 12.62
N ALA A 93 -3.94 -0.02 13.39
CA ALA A 93 -2.61 0.13 13.95
C ALA A 93 -1.54 0.15 12.85
N PHE A 94 -1.66 -0.73 11.87
CA PHE A 94 -0.77 -0.78 10.71
C PHE A 94 -0.76 0.54 9.92
N TYR A 95 -1.93 1.03 9.53
CA TYR A 95 -2.03 2.27 8.75
C TYR A 95 -1.61 3.50 9.54
N ASN A 96 -1.96 3.57 10.83
CA ASN A 96 -1.50 4.67 11.68
C ASN A 96 0.03 4.76 11.69
N GLU A 97 0.73 3.62 11.78
CA GLU A 97 2.19 3.62 11.78
C GLU A 97 2.78 3.94 10.40
N LEU A 98 2.22 3.35 9.33
CA LEU A 98 2.62 3.66 7.97
C LEU A 98 2.48 5.16 7.67
N HIS A 99 1.31 5.73 7.97
CA HIS A 99 1.02 7.15 7.73
C HIS A 99 1.80 8.07 8.67
N GLN A 100 2.09 7.64 9.91
CA GLN A 100 2.99 8.36 10.79
C GLN A 100 4.39 8.45 10.18
N SER A 101 4.91 7.36 9.63
CA SER A 101 6.23 7.36 8.97
C SER A 101 6.30 8.33 7.78
N LEU A 102 5.19 8.47 7.02
CA LEU A 102 5.10 9.42 5.91
C LEU A 102 5.02 10.86 6.40
N ARG A 103 4.23 11.14 7.43
CA ARG A 103 4.17 12.45 8.08
C ARG A 103 5.53 12.86 8.65
N ASP A 104 6.21 11.94 9.33
CA ASP A 104 7.55 12.18 9.90
C ASP A 104 8.59 12.46 8.81
N ALA A 105 8.38 11.92 7.60
CA ALA A 105 9.18 12.24 6.41
C ALA A 105 8.79 13.57 5.74
N GLY A 106 7.80 14.30 6.25
CA GLY A 106 7.37 15.61 5.75
C GLY A 106 6.32 15.56 4.63
N ILE A 107 5.70 14.40 4.38
CA ILE A 107 4.59 14.26 3.42
C ILE A 107 3.32 14.87 3.99
N ASP A 108 2.63 15.68 3.19
CA ASP A 108 1.46 16.46 3.62
C ASP A 108 0.13 15.73 3.39
N GLY A 109 0.12 14.70 2.54
CA GLY A 109 -1.06 13.88 2.30
C GLY A 109 -0.77 12.63 1.50
N VAL A 110 -1.75 11.74 1.41
CA VAL A 110 -1.63 10.49 0.66
C VAL A 110 -2.76 10.31 -0.34
N LYS A 111 -2.43 9.71 -1.48
CA LYS A 111 -3.41 9.10 -2.39
C LYS A 111 -3.31 7.60 -2.21
N GLU A 112 -4.35 6.97 -1.69
CA GLU A 112 -4.41 5.50 -1.59
C GLU A 112 -5.05 4.90 -2.84
N ASP A 113 -4.45 3.85 -3.38
CA ASP A 113 -5.03 3.08 -4.49
C ASP A 113 -5.62 1.76 -4.00
N TYR A 114 -6.94 1.67 -4.10
CA TYR A 114 -7.70 0.44 -3.96
C TYR A 114 -9.00 0.55 -4.77
N ALA A 115 -8.88 0.54 -6.10
CA ALA A 115 -9.94 0.60 -7.12
C ALA A 115 -10.91 1.82 -7.06
N LEU A 116 -10.95 2.59 -5.97
CA LEU A 116 -11.66 3.86 -5.83
C LEU A 116 -10.74 4.89 -5.15
N LYS A 117 -10.59 6.04 -5.81
CA LYS A 117 -9.67 7.14 -5.48
C LYS A 117 -10.05 7.78 -4.15
N TYR A 118 -9.25 7.57 -3.10
CA TYR A 118 -9.34 8.38 -1.89
C TYR A 118 -8.01 9.12 -1.67
N THR A 119 -8.11 10.45 -1.55
CA THR A 119 -7.02 11.31 -1.12
C THR A 119 -7.31 11.74 0.30
N TYR A 120 -6.36 11.56 1.20
CA TYR A 120 -6.46 11.98 2.59
C TYR A 120 -5.37 13.02 2.89
N CYS A 121 -5.78 14.09 3.55
CA CYS A 121 -4.87 15.02 4.21
C CYS A 121 -4.93 14.71 5.71
N TRP A 122 -3.78 14.78 6.38
CA TRP A 122 -3.70 14.55 7.82
C TRP A 122 -4.04 15.81 8.61
#